data_AF-A0A940NZZ7-F1
#
_entry.id   AF-A0A940NZZ7-F1
#
_cell.length_a   1.000
_cell.length_b   1.000
_cell.length_c   1.000
_cell.angle_alpha   90.00
_cell.angle_beta   90.00
_cell.angle_gamma   90.00
#
_symmetry.space_group_name_H-M   'P 1'
#
loop_
_entity.id
_entity.type
_entity.pdbx_description
1 polymer ?
#
loop_
_entity_poly.entity_id
_entity_poly.type
_entity_poly.pdbx_seq_one_letter_code
_entity_poly.pdbx_strand_id
1 'polypeptide(L)'
;DEDTDSTSGVFDWGSTAALGSLTLLLHPDTVSKEEIGSLRESLTSVADLYADFSENQGYGIPYGGYEQKNGYRSYVWGSNSFVVDDAVIMAYAYDETQDAKYLTGIVSAMDYVLGRNALDFSYVTGYGEHSAQYPHHRWWAVKENINFPKAPCGVLCGGPNSGFSDPAIADTELVANESPAQLCYIDNPNAYSVNECAINWNAPLAWVTGYLCEQTGGIQVGQESLGQQLQEPLKASEIPDAEIIVTVPDGVTAIGEQIFVKENGYVQEVILPESVTKISKEAFYRCTKLSKLNIPEAIDSVGDNAFADTPWLKAMLQDTPLLVFNNILIDGTSAKGDVVVPDGVTSILGSAFKLNEDITSVVIPEGVTSIGEEAFQNCTSLASVSLPNSLEIIEANAFANTALTELDLPKSVKEVGDAAFINCKQLPEVTIKNKNLIIGDEAFGWTSTFTANGQYSYIFIHNPIDTFVVNCYEGSSADTYAKDFQLQTKYLEGGTGEDRDWGDMNGDKKLTIVDVIMLNQNIMVGAPLTDEAKKNADVDQNGKIDETDSLNMLKAVVEIITLPV
;
A
#
# COMPACT_ATOMS: atom_id res chain seq x y z
N ASP A 1 29.59 -36.36 21.64
CA ASP A 1 28.84 -35.77 20.51
C ASP A 1 29.75 -34.82 19.76
N GLU A 2 30.46 -35.39 18.78
CA GLU A 2 31.46 -34.75 17.92
C GLU A 2 30.79 -34.24 16.62
N ASP A 3 29.94 -33.21 16.71
CA ASP A 3 29.42 -32.48 15.54
C ASP A 3 29.09 -31.02 15.96
N THR A 4 30.03 -30.34 16.62
CA THR A 4 29.95 -28.88 16.82
C THR A 4 30.59 -28.16 15.62
N ASP A 5 30.00 -28.31 14.44
CA ASP A 5 30.43 -27.59 13.23
C ASP A 5 29.72 -26.23 13.17
N SER A 6 30.43 -25.24 13.73
CA SER A 6 30.38 -23.80 13.49
C SER A 6 29.21 -23.28 12.65
N THR A 7 28.11 -22.91 13.29
CA THR A 7 27.26 -21.85 12.77
C THR A 7 28.09 -20.57 12.74
N SER A 8 28.14 -19.89 11.59
CA SER A 8 28.84 -18.62 11.44
C SER A 8 28.04 -17.47 12.07
N GLY A 9 28.09 -17.38 13.40
CA GLY A 9 27.46 -16.35 14.22
C GLY A 9 28.22 -16.12 15.52
N VAL A 10 28.31 -14.86 15.99
CA VAL A 10 29.15 -14.48 17.16
C VAL A 10 28.42 -14.71 18.48
N PHE A 11 27.11 -14.52 18.50
CA PHE A 11 26.29 -14.85 19.66
C PHE A 11 24.90 -15.31 19.24
N ASP A 12 24.26 -16.05 20.13
CA ASP A 12 22.85 -16.40 20.06
C ASP A 12 22.30 -16.53 21.50
N TRP A 13 21.06 -16.99 21.62
CA TRP A 13 20.40 -17.17 22.91
C TRP A 13 21.05 -18.25 23.80
N GLY A 14 21.78 -19.21 23.24
CA GLY A 14 22.53 -20.26 23.92
C GLY A 14 24.04 -19.99 24.05
N SER A 15 24.60 -19.11 23.21
CA SER A 15 26.02 -18.77 23.10
C SER A 15 26.23 -17.27 23.35
N THR A 16 26.37 -16.88 24.61
CA THR A 16 26.25 -15.46 25.04
C THR A 16 27.58 -14.78 25.40
N ALA A 17 28.72 -15.44 25.23
CA ALA A 17 30.02 -14.93 25.66
C ALA A 17 30.36 -13.56 25.04
N ALA A 18 30.01 -13.35 23.77
CA ALA A 18 30.27 -12.09 23.09
C ALA A 18 29.52 -10.89 23.69
N LEU A 19 28.34 -11.09 24.28
CA LEU A 19 27.59 -10.02 24.95
C LEU A 19 28.38 -9.43 26.13
N GLY A 20 29.12 -10.30 26.85
CA GLY A 20 30.06 -9.87 27.89
C GLY A 20 31.23 -9.08 27.31
N SER A 21 31.82 -9.56 26.22
CA SER A 21 32.91 -8.86 25.51
C SER A 21 32.49 -7.48 25.01
N LEU A 22 31.31 -7.35 24.40
CA LEU A 22 30.75 -6.07 23.95
C LEU A 22 30.53 -5.12 25.13
N THR A 23 30.04 -5.62 26.27
CA THR A 23 29.88 -4.81 27.48
C THR A 23 31.22 -4.27 27.99
N LEU A 24 32.28 -5.09 27.98
CA LEU A 24 33.62 -4.65 28.38
C LEU A 24 34.21 -3.63 27.40
N LEU A 25 33.92 -3.77 26.10
CA LEU A 25 34.32 -2.79 25.07
C LEU A 25 33.69 -1.41 25.31
N LEU A 26 32.43 -1.34 25.78
CA LEU A 26 31.76 -0.08 26.15
C LEU A 26 32.28 0.54 27.46
N HIS A 27 33.00 -0.24 28.27
CA HIS A 27 33.50 0.18 29.57
C HIS A 27 35.01 -0.07 29.70
N PRO A 28 35.85 0.54 28.83
CA PRO A 28 37.27 0.23 28.73
C PRO A 28 38.04 0.54 30.03
N ASP A 29 37.53 1.43 30.87
CA ASP A 29 38.12 1.79 32.16
C ASP A 29 37.98 0.69 33.23
N THR A 30 37.21 -0.36 32.96
CA THR A 30 36.96 -1.47 33.90
C THR A 30 37.93 -2.65 33.73
N VAL A 31 38.78 -2.63 32.71
CA VAL A 31 39.75 -3.69 32.36
C VAL A 31 41.14 -3.12 32.15
N SER A 32 42.17 -3.98 32.09
CA SER A 32 43.53 -3.56 31.75
C SER A 32 43.67 -3.14 30.29
N LYS A 33 44.75 -2.40 29.99
CA LYS A 33 45.06 -1.97 28.62
C LYS A 33 45.34 -3.15 27.69
N GLU A 34 45.96 -4.20 28.21
CA GLU A 34 46.21 -5.43 27.48
C GLU A 34 44.88 -6.14 27.15
N GLU A 35 43.98 -6.26 28.12
CA GLU A 35 42.67 -6.92 27.93
C GLU A 35 41.79 -6.17 26.93
N ILE A 36 41.67 -4.84 27.02
CA ILE A 36 40.89 -4.07 26.04
C ILE A 36 41.52 -4.12 24.64
N GLY A 37 42.85 -4.20 24.55
CA GLY A 37 43.56 -4.40 23.28
C GLY A 37 43.17 -5.72 22.63
N SER A 38 43.21 -6.82 23.38
CA SER A 38 42.79 -8.14 22.89
C SER A 38 41.30 -8.20 22.51
N LEU A 39 40.42 -7.52 23.26
CA LEU A 39 39.00 -7.44 22.92
C LEU A 39 38.76 -6.71 21.60
N ARG A 40 39.46 -5.60 21.35
CA ARG A 40 39.37 -4.85 20.08
C ARG A 40 39.90 -5.63 18.89
N GLU A 41 41.04 -6.30 19.05
CA GLU A 41 41.60 -7.17 18.00
C GLU A 41 40.63 -8.32 17.66
N SER A 42 40.01 -8.92 18.68
CA SER A 42 38.99 -9.96 18.48
C SER A 42 37.75 -9.43 17.76
N LEU A 43 37.27 -8.23 18.14
CA LEU A 43 36.13 -7.58 17.50
C LEU A 43 36.39 -7.36 16.00
N THR A 44 37.51 -6.71 15.66
CA THR A 44 37.86 -6.41 14.27
C THR A 44 38.09 -7.68 13.46
N SER A 45 38.75 -8.69 14.04
CA SER A 45 39.01 -9.95 13.34
C SER A 45 37.72 -10.69 12.95
N VAL A 46 36.68 -10.61 13.78
CA VAL A 46 35.41 -11.28 13.46
C VAL A 46 34.53 -10.42 12.55
N ALA A 47 34.53 -9.11 12.75
CA ALA A 47 33.84 -8.20 11.82
C ALA A 47 34.44 -8.27 10.40
N ASP A 48 35.76 -8.47 10.27
CA ASP A 48 36.43 -8.71 8.98
C ASP A 48 35.90 -9.97 8.30
N LEU A 49 35.72 -11.06 9.05
CA LEU A 49 35.15 -12.31 8.53
C LEU A 49 33.73 -12.10 7.94
N TYR A 50 32.92 -11.27 8.57
CA TYR A 50 31.55 -10.99 8.14
C TYR A 50 31.47 -10.05 6.96
N ALA A 51 32.33 -9.03 6.94
CA ALA A 51 32.52 -8.19 5.77
C ALA A 51 32.98 -9.04 4.57
N ASP A 52 33.93 -9.96 4.78
CA ASP A 52 34.39 -10.89 3.75
C ASP A 52 33.26 -11.83 3.26
N PHE A 53 32.36 -12.31 4.14
CA PHE A 53 31.19 -13.07 3.70
C PHE A 53 30.28 -12.24 2.81
N SER A 54 30.02 -10.98 3.17
CA SER A 54 29.22 -10.07 2.36
C SER A 54 29.82 -9.89 0.96
N GLU A 55 31.12 -9.64 0.85
CA GLU A 55 31.79 -9.42 -0.44
C GLU A 55 31.83 -10.67 -1.34
N ASN A 56 31.85 -11.87 -0.75
CA ASN A 56 32.03 -13.13 -1.47
C ASN A 56 30.73 -13.90 -1.75
N GLN A 57 29.57 -13.36 -1.40
CA GLN A 57 28.28 -14.01 -1.64
C GLN A 57 27.41 -13.20 -2.61
N GLY A 58 26.70 -13.89 -3.51
CA GLY A 58 25.97 -13.26 -4.63
C GLY A 58 24.90 -12.24 -4.22
N TYR A 59 24.33 -12.38 -3.01
CA TYR A 59 23.33 -11.44 -2.46
C TYR A 59 23.90 -10.48 -1.41
N GLY A 60 25.21 -10.49 -1.19
CA GLY A 60 25.87 -9.60 -0.23
C GLY A 60 25.61 -9.93 1.24
N ILE A 61 25.06 -11.09 1.57
CA ILE A 61 24.68 -11.44 2.94
C ILE A 61 25.95 -11.69 3.81
N PRO A 62 26.06 -11.06 5.00
CA PRO A 62 27.19 -11.26 5.91
C PRO A 62 27.04 -12.50 6.79
N TYR A 63 26.38 -13.55 6.30
CA TYR A 63 26.13 -14.79 7.03
C TYR A 63 26.56 -15.99 6.20
N GLY A 64 27.37 -16.85 6.80
CA GLY A 64 28.00 -17.97 6.13
C GLY A 64 27.25 -19.30 6.23
N GLY A 65 26.24 -19.44 7.07
CA GLY A 65 25.65 -20.75 7.39
C GLY A 65 26.66 -21.71 8.05
N TYR A 66 26.45 -23.01 7.87
CA TYR A 66 27.43 -24.05 8.19
C TYR A 66 27.70 -24.91 6.97
N GLU A 67 28.93 -25.40 6.84
CA GLU A 67 29.30 -26.29 5.74
C GLU A 67 28.85 -27.72 6.07
N GLN A 68 28.13 -28.33 5.13
CA GLN A 68 27.77 -29.74 5.23
C GLN A 68 28.92 -30.63 4.72
N LYS A 69 28.87 -31.92 5.10
CA LYS A 69 29.81 -32.96 4.64
C LYS A 69 29.86 -33.13 3.11
N ASN A 70 28.85 -32.64 2.38
CA ASN A 70 28.76 -32.67 0.92
C ASN A 70 29.30 -31.39 0.23
N GLY A 71 29.83 -30.42 0.99
CA GLY A 71 30.39 -29.16 0.48
C GLY A 71 29.37 -28.05 0.21
N TYR A 72 28.07 -28.28 0.44
CA TYR A 72 27.05 -27.23 0.40
C TYR A 72 26.93 -26.51 1.74
N ARG A 73 26.61 -25.21 1.70
CA ARG A 73 26.28 -24.45 2.90
C ARG A 73 24.79 -24.59 3.23
N SER A 74 24.49 -24.89 4.49
CA SER A 74 23.14 -24.95 5.05
C SER A 74 22.87 -23.79 5.98
N TYR A 75 21.60 -23.41 6.09
CA TYR A 75 21.12 -22.37 7.01
C TYR A 75 20.33 -23.02 8.14
N VAL A 76 20.52 -22.51 9.36
CA VAL A 76 19.85 -23.02 10.57
C VAL A 76 18.53 -22.30 10.83
N TRP A 77 17.76 -22.83 11.79
CA TRP A 77 16.60 -22.12 12.34
C TRP A 77 17.02 -20.75 12.86
N GLY A 78 16.37 -19.70 12.37
CA GLY A 78 16.62 -18.34 12.83
C GLY A 78 17.83 -17.75 12.11
N SER A 79 18.16 -18.22 10.91
CA SER A 79 19.27 -17.70 10.10
C SER A 79 19.25 -16.18 9.95
N ASN A 80 18.06 -15.57 9.84
CA ASN A 80 17.95 -14.11 9.80
C ASN A 80 18.39 -13.43 11.09
N SER A 81 18.26 -14.09 12.25
CA SER A 81 18.78 -13.53 13.51
C SER A 81 20.29 -13.42 13.47
N PHE A 82 20.98 -14.46 12.98
CA PHE A 82 22.43 -14.44 12.83
C PHE A 82 22.88 -13.30 11.89
N VAL A 83 22.16 -13.07 10.79
CA VAL A 83 22.45 -11.94 9.88
C VAL A 83 22.42 -10.60 10.62
N VAL A 84 21.40 -10.35 11.44
CA VAL A 84 21.28 -9.09 12.18
C VAL A 84 22.20 -9.04 13.41
N ASP A 85 22.48 -10.17 14.06
CA ASP A 85 23.45 -10.27 15.16
C ASP A 85 24.88 -9.97 14.67
N ASP A 86 25.24 -10.49 13.50
CA ASP A 86 26.53 -10.23 12.86
C ASP A 86 26.67 -8.75 12.42
N ALA A 87 25.56 -8.10 12.05
CA ALA A 87 25.50 -6.67 11.81
C ALA A 87 25.73 -5.83 13.08
N VAL A 88 25.28 -6.30 14.26
CA VAL A 88 25.64 -5.67 15.55
C VAL A 88 27.16 -5.68 15.73
N ILE A 89 27.83 -6.81 15.46
CA ILE A 89 29.29 -6.90 15.60
C ILE A 89 30.02 -5.94 14.66
N MET A 90 29.59 -5.87 13.40
CA MET A 90 30.15 -4.91 12.44
C MET A 90 29.93 -3.45 12.88
N ALA A 91 28.81 -3.13 13.52
CA ALA A 91 28.56 -1.79 14.06
C ALA A 91 29.57 -1.41 15.16
N TYR A 92 29.84 -2.29 16.11
CA TYR A 92 30.88 -2.04 17.12
C TYR A 92 32.26 -1.88 16.48
N ALA A 93 32.58 -2.69 15.46
CA ALA A 93 33.84 -2.56 14.74
C ALA A 93 33.94 -1.24 13.96
N TYR A 94 32.83 -0.78 13.38
CA TYR A 94 32.75 0.54 12.75
C TYR A 94 32.97 1.66 13.77
N ASP A 95 32.32 1.61 14.94
CA ASP A 95 32.51 2.62 15.98
C ASP A 95 33.98 2.72 16.44
N GLU A 96 34.65 1.57 16.59
CA GLU A 96 36.04 1.51 17.02
C GLU A 96 37.03 1.97 15.94
N THR A 97 36.79 1.67 14.66
CA THR A 97 37.78 1.83 13.59
C THR A 97 37.46 2.92 12.58
N GLN A 98 36.18 3.25 12.42
CA GLN A 98 35.62 4.09 11.34
C GLN A 98 35.91 3.54 9.92
N ASP A 99 36.16 2.23 9.79
CA ASP A 99 36.36 1.58 8.49
C ASP A 99 35.00 1.32 7.79
N ALA A 100 34.78 2.00 6.67
CA ALA A 100 33.52 1.97 5.92
C ALA A 100 33.10 0.58 5.41
N LYS A 101 34.02 -0.39 5.35
CA LYS A 101 33.67 -1.77 4.97
C LYS A 101 32.65 -2.38 5.95
N TYR A 102 32.75 -2.05 7.24
CA TYR A 102 31.82 -2.56 8.25
C TYR A 102 30.43 -1.96 8.07
N LEU A 103 30.34 -0.64 7.81
CA LEU A 103 29.06 0.00 7.51
C LEU A 103 28.41 -0.58 6.24
N THR A 104 29.23 -0.88 5.22
CA THR A 104 28.77 -1.55 3.98
C THR A 104 28.22 -2.95 4.28
N GLY A 105 28.86 -3.71 5.15
CA GLY A 105 28.37 -5.02 5.61
C GLY A 105 27.05 -4.93 6.38
N ILE A 106 26.89 -3.93 7.27
CA ILE A 106 25.63 -3.69 8.01
C ILE A 106 24.48 -3.39 7.04
N VAL A 107 24.70 -2.48 6.08
CA VAL A 107 23.71 -2.16 5.03
C VAL A 107 23.37 -3.41 4.23
N SER A 108 24.36 -4.22 3.88
CA SER A 108 24.14 -5.44 3.10
C SER A 108 23.37 -6.52 3.87
N ALA A 109 23.51 -6.57 5.19
CA ALA A 109 22.67 -7.38 6.07
C ALA A 109 21.19 -6.98 5.97
N MET A 110 20.93 -5.67 6.06
CA MET A 110 19.59 -5.11 6.00
C MET A 110 18.98 -5.25 4.60
N ASP A 111 19.73 -5.00 3.54
CA ASP A 111 19.30 -5.24 2.16
C ASP A 111 18.83 -6.70 1.99
N TYR A 112 19.60 -7.67 2.51
CA TYR A 112 19.23 -9.08 2.44
C TYR A 112 17.92 -9.36 3.19
N VAL A 113 17.79 -8.87 4.42
CA VAL A 113 16.60 -9.09 5.26
C VAL A 113 15.35 -8.42 4.67
N LEU A 114 15.51 -7.31 3.95
CA LEU A 114 14.44 -6.50 3.37
C LEU A 114 14.13 -6.80 1.89
N GLY A 115 14.77 -7.81 1.27
CA GLY A 115 14.34 -8.30 -0.04
C GLY A 115 15.45 -8.66 -1.02
N ARG A 116 16.70 -8.24 -0.80
CA ARG A 116 17.84 -8.60 -1.66
C ARG A 116 18.35 -10.00 -1.36
N ASN A 117 17.53 -10.99 -1.65
CA ASN A 117 17.82 -12.41 -1.45
C ASN A 117 17.24 -13.26 -2.58
N ALA A 118 17.50 -14.57 -2.55
CA ALA A 118 17.12 -15.49 -3.62
C ALA A 118 15.60 -15.63 -3.84
N LEU A 119 14.78 -15.12 -2.93
CA LEU A 119 13.32 -15.16 -3.02
C LEU A 119 12.70 -13.81 -3.43
N ASP A 120 13.50 -12.75 -3.56
CA ASP A 120 13.00 -11.37 -3.76
C ASP A 120 11.93 -11.01 -2.71
N PHE A 121 12.23 -11.32 -1.45
CA PHE A 121 11.24 -11.36 -0.36
C PHE A 121 11.77 -10.73 0.93
N SER A 122 11.08 -9.73 1.45
CA SER A 122 11.36 -9.15 2.76
C SER A 122 10.88 -10.07 3.87
N TYR A 123 11.79 -10.44 4.76
CA TYR A 123 11.46 -11.25 5.94
C TYR A 123 10.91 -10.41 7.11
N VAL A 124 10.67 -9.11 6.89
CA VAL A 124 10.11 -8.19 7.87
C VAL A 124 8.69 -7.82 7.47
N THR A 125 7.73 -8.05 8.36
CA THR A 125 6.33 -7.76 8.08
C THR A 125 6.11 -6.28 7.76
N GLY A 126 5.31 -5.98 6.72
CA GLY A 126 4.90 -4.62 6.38
C GLY A 126 5.97 -3.72 5.77
N TYR A 127 7.15 -4.23 5.44
CA TYR A 127 8.22 -3.49 4.75
C TYR A 127 8.69 -4.24 3.52
N GLY A 128 8.72 -3.57 2.36
CA GLY A 128 9.04 -4.17 1.05
C GLY A 128 7.79 -4.60 0.27
N GLU A 129 7.88 -4.56 -1.07
CA GLU A 129 6.78 -4.87 -1.99
C GLU A 129 6.27 -6.31 -1.83
N HIS A 130 7.21 -7.25 -1.60
CA HIS A 130 6.91 -8.64 -1.27
C HIS A 130 7.46 -8.92 0.14
N SER A 131 6.59 -8.96 1.14
CA SER A 131 7.00 -9.06 2.54
C SER A 131 6.25 -10.13 3.31
N ALA A 132 6.85 -10.61 4.41
CA ALA A 132 6.22 -11.53 5.33
C ALA A 132 4.81 -11.04 5.74
N GLN A 133 3.79 -11.85 5.48
CA GLN A 133 2.40 -11.55 5.82
C GLN A 133 1.88 -12.47 6.93
N TYR A 134 2.40 -13.71 7.00
CA TYR A 134 1.80 -14.77 7.80
C TYR A 134 2.83 -15.47 8.70
N PRO A 135 3.50 -14.75 9.62
CA PRO A 135 4.43 -15.39 10.55
C PRO A 135 3.71 -16.44 11.40
N HIS A 136 4.41 -17.52 11.75
CA HIS A 136 3.94 -18.48 12.73
C HIS A 136 3.82 -17.81 14.10
N HIS A 137 2.63 -17.32 14.42
CA HIS A 137 2.33 -16.64 15.67
C HIS A 137 0.87 -16.89 16.09
N ARG A 138 0.64 -17.16 17.37
CA ARG A 138 -0.68 -17.60 17.87
C ARG A 138 -1.78 -16.53 17.80
N TRP A 139 -1.41 -15.26 17.84
CA TRP A 139 -2.36 -14.13 17.77
C TRP A 139 -2.38 -13.45 16.39
N TRP A 140 -1.31 -13.56 15.62
CA TRP A 140 -1.21 -12.92 14.30
C TRP A 140 -1.50 -13.94 13.19
N ALA A 141 -2.65 -14.61 13.33
CA ALA A 141 -3.01 -15.83 12.61
C ALA A 141 -4.19 -15.62 11.65
N VAL A 142 -4.20 -14.50 10.94
CA VAL A 142 -5.32 -14.11 10.04
C VAL A 142 -5.63 -15.17 8.98
N LYS A 143 -4.61 -15.92 8.56
CA LYS A 143 -4.72 -16.95 7.51
C LYS A 143 -5.34 -18.25 8.04
N GLU A 144 -5.19 -18.56 9.32
CA GLU A 144 -5.88 -19.66 10.00
C GLU A 144 -7.29 -19.28 10.45
N ASN A 145 -7.47 -18.02 10.88
CA ASN A 145 -8.75 -17.51 11.33
C ASN A 145 -8.80 -15.99 11.16
N ILE A 146 -9.70 -15.54 10.30
CA ILE A 146 -9.90 -14.12 9.93
C ILE A 146 -10.21 -13.20 11.13
N ASN A 147 -10.61 -13.75 12.28
CA ASN A 147 -10.83 -12.98 13.51
C ASN A 147 -9.52 -12.58 14.22
N PHE A 148 -8.38 -13.17 13.83
CA PHE A 148 -7.08 -12.75 14.31
C PHE A 148 -6.47 -11.71 13.37
N PRO A 149 -5.79 -10.69 13.90
CA PRO A 149 -5.17 -9.66 13.07
C PRO A 149 -3.97 -10.19 12.28
N LYS A 150 -3.58 -9.45 11.24
CA LYS A 150 -2.23 -9.56 10.66
C LYS A 150 -1.17 -9.21 11.70
N ALA A 151 0.06 -9.66 11.46
CA ALA A 151 1.19 -9.18 12.24
C ALA A 151 1.37 -7.66 12.03
N PRO A 152 1.75 -6.90 13.07
CA PRO A 152 2.11 -5.49 12.91
C PRO A 152 3.33 -5.36 12.00
N CYS A 153 3.57 -4.18 11.45
CA CYS A 153 4.80 -3.92 10.70
C CYS A 153 6.04 -4.04 11.60
N GLY A 154 7.17 -4.47 11.04
CA GLY A 154 8.46 -4.50 11.73
C GLY A 154 8.75 -5.80 12.50
N VAL A 155 8.06 -6.90 12.18
CA VAL A 155 8.30 -8.22 12.81
C VAL A 155 9.24 -9.03 11.94
N LEU A 156 10.42 -9.39 12.46
CA LEU A 156 11.37 -10.29 11.79
C LEU A 156 10.93 -11.75 11.89
N CYS A 157 10.79 -12.40 10.74
CA CYS A 157 10.67 -13.85 10.64
C CYS A 157 12.03 -14.54 10.71
N GLY A 158 12.06 -15.76 11.26
CA GLY A 158 13.27 -16.55 11.47
C GLY A 158 14.13 -16.77 10.22
N GLY A 159 13.50 -16.83 9.04
CA GLY A 159 14.19 -16.90 7.75
C GLY A 159 14.49 -18.32 7.28
N PRO A 160 15.27 -18.46 6.20
CA PRO A 160 15.50 -19.77 5.59
C PRO A 160 16.18 -20.78 6.54
N ASN A 161 15.68 -22.00 6.56
CA ASN A 161 16.22 -23.12 7.34
C ASN A 161 16.19 -24.38 6.47
N SER A 162 17.37 -24.85 6.06
CA SER A 162 17.52 -26.00 5.17
C SER A 162 17.40 -27.34 5.89
N GLY A 163 17.23 -27.37 7.21
CA GLY A 163 17.06 -28.58 8.01
C GLY A 163 15.64 -29.15 8.07
N PHE A 164 14.63 -28.40 7.60
CA PHE A 164 13.19 -28.75 7.57
C PHE A 164 12.67 -29.32 8.89
N SER A 165 12.60 -28.46 9.91
CA SER A 165 12.18 -28.88 11.25
C SER A 165 10.66 -28.82 11.47
N ASP A 166 9.87 -28.59 10.40
CA ASP A 166 8.41 -28.59 10.43
C ASP A 166 7.76 -29.23 9.19
N PRO A 167 6.52 -29.75 9.29
CA PRO A 167 5.83 -30.38 8.16
C PRO A 167 5.49 -29.42 7.01
N ALA A 168 5.23 -28.15 7.30
CA ALA A 168 4.74 -27.22 6.29
C ALA A 168 5.79 -26.94 5.21
N ILE A 169 7.07 -26.84 5.60
CA ILE A 169 8.17 -26.76 4.62
C ILE A 169 8.55 -28.14 4.06
N ALA A 170 8.45 -29.20 4.85
CA ALA A 170 8.77 -30.56 4.40
C ALA A 170 7.81 -31.08 3.31
N ASP A 171 6.58 -30.56 3.25
CA ASP A 171 5.58 -30.91 2.23
C ASP A 171 5.74 -30.12 0.91
N THR A 172 6.79 -29.31 0.77
CA THR A 172 7.11 -28.57 -0.46
C THR A 172 7.97 -29.40 -1.43
N GLU A 173 8.29 -28.84 -2.61
CA GLU A 173 9.23 -29.46 -3.55
C GLU A 173 10.70 -29.29 -3.13
N LEU A 174 10.97 -28.53 -2.07
CA LEU A 174 12.31 -28.35 -1.53
C LEU A 174 12.75 -29.66 -0.85
N VAL A 175 14.06 -29.89 -0.78
CA VAL A 175 14.66 -31.09 -0.19
C VAL A 175 15.63 -30.68 0.92
N ALA A 176 15.41 -31.23 2.12
CA ALA A 176 16.17 -30.89 3.31
C ALA A 176 17.68 -31.13 3.06
N ASN A 177 18.49 -30.12 3.35
CA ASN A 177 19.94 -30.13 3.19
C ASN A 177 20.44 -30.38 1.74
N GLU A 178 19.57 -30.35 0.74
CA GLU A 178 19.94 -30.49 -0.67
C GLU A 178 19.53 -29.28 -1.51
N SER A 179 18.39 -28.65 -1.19
CA SER A 179 17.98 -27.39 -1.81
C SER A 179 18.91 -26.24 -1.42
N PRO A 180 19.12 -25.25 -2.32
CA PRO A 180 19.87 -24.04 -1.98
C PRO A 180 19.32 -23.37 -0.71
N ALA A 181 20.16 -23.18 0.30
CA ALA A 181 19.72 -22.84 1.65
C ALA A 181 18.85 -21.58 1.74
N GLN A 182 19.12 -20.55 0.94
CA GLN A 182 18.33 -19.32 0.90
C GLN A 182 16.92 -19.48 0.33
N LEU A 183 16.67 -20.55 -0.45
CA LEU A 183 15.33 -20.86 -0.97
C LEU A 183 14.48 -21.62 0.05
N CYS A 184 15.07 -22.08 1.16
CA CYS A 184 14.39 -22.90 2.16
C CYS A 184 13.54 -22.05 3.12
N TYR A 185 12.57 -21.30 2.58
CA TYR A 185 11.63 -20.47 3.33
C TYR A 185 10.26 -20.44 2.63
N ILE A 186 9.19 -20.41 3.41
CA ILE A 186 7.82 -20.19 2.92
C ILE A 186 7.07 -19.28 3.89
N ASP A 187 6.28 -18.34 3.35
CA ASP A 187 5.39 -17.51 4.17
C ASP A 187 4.08 -18.24 4.50
N ASN A 188 4.22 -19.19 5.40
CA ASN A 188 3.13 -20.03 5.88
C ASN A 188 3.13 -20.02 7.42
N PRO A 189 1.99 -19.74 8.05
CA PRO A 189 1.93 -19.64 9.49
C PRO A 189 1.96 -21.01 10.18
N ASN A 190 1.96 -22.13 9.44
CA ASN A 190 2.29 -23.45 9.97
C ASN A 190 3.78 -23.80 9.89
N ALA A 191 4.60 -22.97 9.21
CA ALA A 191 6.01 -23.24 8.96
C ALA A 191 6.91 -22.67 10.07
N TYR A 192 6.77 -23.18 11.29
CA TYR A 192 7.44 -22.61 12.46
C TYR A 192 8.98 -22.65 12.39
N SER A 193 9.58 -23.57 11.64
CA SER A 193 11.04 -23.67 11.56
C SER A 193 11.70 -22.64 10.63
N VAL A 194 10.90 -21.95 9.82
CA VAL A 194 11.35 -20.92 8.86
C VAL A 194 10.64 -19.57 9.02
N ASN A 195 9.41 -19.57 9.53
CA ASN A 195 8.54 -18.40 9.50
C ASN A 195 7.98 -18.01 10.88
N GLU A 196 8.49 -18.55 11.97
CA GLU A 196 8.18 -18.02 13.31
C GLU A 196 8.71 -16.59 13.47
N CYS A 197 8.25 -15.90 14.50
CA CYS A 197 8.82 -14.64 14.98
C CYS A 197 9.20 -14.75 16.47
N ALA A 198 10.29 -14.12 16.89
CA ALA A 198 10.74 -14.18 18.28
C ALA A 198 11.36 -12.86 18.78
N ILE A 199 11.35 -12.67 20.10
CA ILE A 199 11.89 -11.47 20.77
C ILE A 199 13.39 -11.34 20.50
N ASN A 200 14.13 -12.45 20.58
CA ASN A 200 15.58 -12.48 20.34
C ASN A 200 15.96 -12.29 18.87
N TRP A 201 15.01 -12.30 17.93
CA TRP A 201 15.26 -11.93 16.53
C TRP A 201 14.91 -10.47 16.27
N ASN A 202 13.85 -9.96 16.91
CA ASN A 202 13.43 -8.57 16.77
C ASN A 202 14.30 -7.59 17.57
N ALA A 203 14.89 -8.02 18.70
CA ALA A 203 15.80 -7.19 19.48
C ALA A 203 17.05 -6.74 18.69
N PRO A 204 17.82 -7.62 18.03
CA PRO A 204 18.93 -7.19 17.19
C PRO A 204 18.48 -6.45 15.93
N LEU A 205 17.31 -6.78 15.33
CA LEU A 205 16.74 -5.97 14.25
C LEU A 205 16.50 -4.52 14.68
N ALA A 206 15.86 -4.32 15.84
CA ALA A 206 15.60 -3.00 16.39
C ALA A 206 16.91 -2.25 16.71
N TRP A 207 17.92 -2.97 17.19
CA TRP A 207 19.24 -2.39 17.47
C TRP A 207 19.93 -1.91 16.19
N VAL A 208 20.01 -2.76 15.16
CA VAL A 208 20.70 -2.45 13.89
C VAL A 208 19.99 -1.33 13.13
N THR A 209 18.65 -1.36 13.09
CA THR A 209 17.86 -0.28 12.46
C THR A 209 18.07 1.06 13.17
N GLY A 210 18.06 1.06 14.51
CA GLY A 210 18.39 2.25 15.30
C GLY A 210 19.80 2.77 15.03
N TYR A 211 20.78 1.87 14.99
CA TYR A 211 22.18 2.21 14.71
C TYR A 211 22.36 2.83 13.31
N LEU A 212 21.79 2.23 12.27
CA LEU A 212 21.87 2.79 10.91
C LEU A 212 21.19 4.17 10.79
N CYS A 213 20.09 4.37 11.51
CA CYS A 213 19.47 5.69 11.61
C CYS A 213 20.49 6.68 12.22
N GLU A 214 21.14 6.33 13.34
CA GLU A 214 22.18 7.18 13.95
C GLU A 214 23.32 7.54 12.99
N GLN A 215 23.81 6.58 12.20
CA GLN A 215 24.91 6.82 11.25
C GLN A 215 24.54 7.78 10.10
N THR A 216 23.25 7.97 9.82
CA THR A 216 22.75 8.90 8.79
C THR A 216 22.30 10.25 9.38
N GLY A 217 22.67 10.53 10.63
CA GLY A 217 22.29 11.74 11.36
C GLY A 217 21.14 11.53 12.36
N GLY A 218 20.91 10.29 12.79
CA GLY A 218 19.76 9.89 13.61
C GLY A 218 18.54 9.55 12.78
N ILE A 219 17.47 9.14 13.47
CA ILE A 219 16.13 9.41 12.95
C ILE A 219 16.05 10.94 12.82
N GLN A 220 16.26 11.45 11.62
CA GLN A 220 15.91 12.83 11.31
C GLN A 220 14.40 12.89 11.47
N VAL A 221 13.95 13.62 12.49
CA VAL A 221 12.52 13.77 12.83
C VAL A 221 11.75 14.11 11.54
N GLY A 222 10.98 13.15 11.01
CA GLY A 222 10.31 13.29 9.70
C GLY A 222 10.48 12.14 8.69
N GLN A 223 11.19 11.05 9.04
CA GLN A 223 11.08 9.75 8.35
C GLN A 223 10.64 8.70 9.39
N GLU A 224 9.50 8.02 9.21
CA GLU A 224 8.96 7.04 10.16
C GLU A 224 9.86 5.78 10.23
N SER A 225 10.15 5.15 11.39
CA SER A 225 9.24 4.64 12.44
C SER A 225 9.71 4.95 13.90
N LEU A 226 8.73 5.17 14.79
CA LEU A 226 8.87 5.45 16.23
C LEU A 226 8.98 4.20 17.12
N GLY A 227 9.91 4.21 18.09
CA GLY A 227 9.94 3.23 19.19
C GLY A 227 10.80 3.62 20.41
N GLN A 228 10.24 4.45 21.30
CA GLN A 228 10.66 4.73 22.70
C GLN A 228 12.03 5.39 22.98
N GLN A 229 11.97 6.69 23.29
CA GLN A 229 12.48 7.18 24.57
C GLN A 229 11.39 7.96 25.29
N LEU A 230 10.67 7.31 26.20
CA LEU A 230 10.11 8.00 27.35
C LEU A 230 10.58 7.24 28.59
N GLN A 231 11.50 7.89 29.31
CA GLN A 231 11.60 7.68 30.75
C GLN A 231 10.21 7.92 31.37
N GLU A 232 9.93 7.21 32.46
CA GLU A 232 8.63 7.05 33.13
C GLU A 232 7.60 8.18 32.95
N PRO A 233 6.29 7.86 32.88
CA PRO A 233 5.25 8.88 32.73
C PRO A 233 5.31 9.90 33.89
N LEU A 234 5.67 11.14 33.55
CA LEU A 234 5.49 12.28 34.43
C LEU A 234 4.01 12.37 34.83
N LYS A 235 3.75 12.52 36.13
CA LYS A 235 2.40 12.72 36.63
C LYS A 235 1.86 14.03 36.07
N ALA A 236 0.61 14.01 35.59
CA ALA A 236 -0.09 15.17 35.03
C ALA A 236 -0.15 16.42 35.94
N SER A 237 0.24 16.30 37.22
CA SER A 237 0.36 17.41 38.17
C SER A 237 1.65 18.23 38.06
N GLU A 238 2.58 17.87 37.18
CA GLU A 238 3.94 18.47 37.13
C GLU A 238 4.29 19.12 35.78
N ILE A 239 3.37 19.16 34.80
CA ILE A 239 3.58 19.93 33.56
C ILE A 239 3.20 21.39 33.84
N PRO A 240 4.14 22.36 33.79
CA PRO A 240 3.80 23.77 33.86
C PRO A 240 2.83 24.14 32.72
N ASP A 241 2.03 25.20 32.87
CA ASP A 241 1.15 25.78 31.83
C ASP A 241 1.90 26.28 30.56
N ALA A 242 3.06 25.71 30.22
CA ALA A 242 3.84 26.06 29.05
C ALA A 242 3.15 25.61 27.76
N GLU A 243 3.07 26.53 26.81
CA GLU A 243 2.63 26.29 25.43
C GLU A 243 3.65 25.34 24.77
N ILE A 244 3.22 24.15 24.39
CA ILE A 244 3.94 23.17 23.58
C ILE A 244 3.74 23.53 22.12
N ILE A 245 4.82 24.02 21.52
CA ILE A 245 4.92 24.38 20.10
C ILE A 245 5.78 23.31 19.43
N VAL A 246 5.26 22.71 18.35
CA VAL A 246 5.99 21.75 17.52
C VAL A 246 6.40 22.45 16.23
N THR A 247 7.69 22.51 15.95
CA THR A 247 8.21 23.03 14.67
C THR A 247 8.77 21.87 13.87
N VAL A 248 8.21 21.63 12.69
CA VAL A 248 8.69 20.61 11.77
C VAL A 248 9.91 21.17 11.02
N PRO A 249 11.06 20.46 10.99
CA PRO A 249 12.27 20.97 10.33
C PRO A 249 12.14 21.11 8.81
N ASP A 250 12.79 22.12 8.24
CA ASP A 250 12.93 22.27 6.78
C ASP A 250 13.54 20.99 6.16
N GLY A 251 12.96 20.53 5.04
CA GLY A 251 13.36 19.31 4.35
C GLY A 251 12.45 18.11 4.63
N VAL A 252 11.59 18.18 5.66
CA VAL A 252 10.50 17.21 5.85
C VAL A 252 9.47 17.39 4.74
N THR A 253 9.16 16.31 4.03
CA THR A 253 8.23 16.32 2.90
C THR A 253 6.85 15.76 3.23
N ALA A 254 6.70 15.01 4.32
CA ALA A 254 5.43 14.43 4.72
C ALA A 254 5.25 14.40 6.25
N ILE A 255 4.01 14.57 6.71
CA ILE A 255 3.61 14.33 8.10
C ILE A 255 3.00 12.94 8.21
N GLY A 256 3.53 12.15 9.13
CA GLY A 256 3.23 10.74 9.33
C GLY A 256 1.80 10.41 9.80
N GLU A 257 1.40 9.16 9.58
CA GLU A 257 0.09 8.67 10.02
C GLU A 257 0.02 8.56 11.54
N GLN A 258 -1.06 9.07 12.14
CA GLN A 258 -1.29 9.04 13.59
C GLN A 258 -0.14 9.59 14.47
N ILE A 259 0.76 10.40 13.90
CA ILE A 259 2.01 10.79 14.58
C ILE A 259 1.77 11.60 15.86
N PHE A 260 0.68 12.36 15.94
CA PHE A 260 0.29 13.12 17.14
C PHE A 260 -0.80 12.43 17.99
N VAL A 261 -1.24 11.21 17.62
CA VAL A 261 -2.31 10.46 18.33
C VAL A 261 -1.85 9.91 19.70
N LYS A 262 -0.56 9.87 20.00
CA LYS A 262 -0.08 9.55 21.36
C LYS A 262 0.02 10.78 22.28
N GLU A 263 0.14 11.97 21.71
CA GLU A 263 0.36 13.26 22.41
C GLU A 263 -0.96 14.05 22.66
N ASN A 264 -2.11 13.37 22.54
CA ASN A 264 -3.53 13.75 22.49
C ASN A 264 -4.08 15.00 23.24
N GLY A 265 -3.31 15.71 24.05
CA GLY A 265 -3.84 16.82 24.84
C GLY A 265 -2.88 17.93 25.19
N TYR A 266 -1.67 17.95 24.62
CA TYR A 266 -0.71 18.98 25.01
C TYR A 266 -0.31 19.91 23.88
N VAL A 267 -0.09 19.45 22.64
CA VAL A 267 0.33 20.32 21.53
C VAL A 267 -0.70 21.42 21.25
N GLN A 268 -0.28 22.69 21.33
CA GLN A 268 -1.14 23.85 21.06
C GLN A 268 -0.88 24.47 19.67
N GLU A 269 0.35 24.39 19.19
CA GLU A 269 0.79 25.00 17.93
C GLU A 269 1.69 24.04 17.15
N VAL A 270 1.45 23.93 15.85
CA VAL A 270 2.32 23.19 14.91
C VAL A 270 2.73 24.13 13.79
N ILE A 271 4.03 24.17 13.50
CA ILE A 271 4.62 24.95 12.42
C ILE A 271 5.17 23.99 11.36
N LEU A 272 4.54 23.92 10.19
CA LEU A 272 4.94 23.12 9.03
C LEU A 272 5.79 23.95 8.06
N PRO A 273 6.93 23.46 7.56
CA PRO A 273 7.74 24.15 6.57
C PRO A 273 7.16 23.97 5.15
N GLU A 274 7.55 24.85 4.23
CA GLU A 274 7.12 24.80 2.81
C GLU A 274 7.57 23.53 2.07
N SER A 275 8.49 22.76 2.65
CA SER A 275 8.89 21.46 2.09
C SER A 275 7.84 20.38 2.28
N VAL A 276 6.88 20.52 3.20
CA VAL A 276 5.85 19.52 3.45
C VAL A 276 4.82 19.58 2.33
N THR A 277 4.74 18.50 1.56
CA THR A 277 3.75 18.32 0.50
C THR A 277 2.63 17.36 0.91
N LYS A 278 2.87 16.46 1.87
CA LYS A 278 1.87 15.47 2.29
C LYS A 278 1.57 15.50 3.80
N ILE A 279 0.32 15.33 4.18
CA ILE A 279 -0.12 15.06 5.55
C ILE A 279 -0.87 13.74 5.53
N SER A 280 -0.45 12.73 6.27
CA SER A 280 -1.05 11.40 6.24
C SER A 280 -2.32 11.31 7.09
N LYS A 281 -2.99 10.16 6.98
CA LYS A 281 -4.22 9.83 7.70
C LYS A 281 -4.04 10.07 9.21
N GLU A 282 -5.05 10.69 9.81
CA GLU A 282 -5.14 10.91 11.26
C GLU A 282 -3.91 11.60 11.89
N ALA A 283 -3.08 12.30 11.11
CA ALA A 283 -1.82 12.90 11.57
C ALA A 283 -1.99 13.73 12.85
N PHE A 284 -2.99 14.60 12.89
CA PHE A 284 -3.37 15.46 14.02
C PHE A 284 -4.75 15.10 14.61
N TYR A 285 -5.22 13.87 14.36
CA TYR A 285 -6.51 13.42 14.87
C TYR A 285 -6.55 13.54 16.40
N ARG A 286 -7.61 14.18 16.92
CA ARG A 286 -7.82 14.41 18.36
C ARG A 286 -6.69 15.16 19.06
N CYS A 287 -5.93 16.00 18.37
CA CYS A 287 -5.10 16.99 19.04
C CYS A 287 -5.97 18.08 19.71
N THR A 288 -6.52 17.76 20.88
CA THR A 288 -7.60 18.52 21.53
C THR A 288 -7.25 19.93 21.99
N LYS A 289 -5.96 20.30 21.97
CA LYS A 289 -5.47 21.66 22.24
C LYS A 289 -4.87 22.37 21.04
N LEU A 290 -4.73 21.70 19.89
CA LEU A 290 -4.14 22.27 18.69
C LEU A 290 -5.03 23.40 18.16
N SER A 291 -4.60 24.64 18.38
CA SER A 291 -5.35 25.85 18.05
C SER A 291 -4.69 26.69 16.96
N LYS A 292 -3.41 26.43 16.67
CA LYS A 292 -2.63 27.09 15.64
C LYS A 292 -1.90 26.05 14.79
N LEU A 293 -2.09 26.11 13.50
CA LEU A 293 -1.41 25.28 12.51
C LEU A 293 -1.31 26.09 11.23
N ASN A 294 -0.12 26.15 10.62
CA ASN A 294 0.02 26.62 9.26
C ASN A 294 0.01 25.41 8.30
N ILE A 295 -0.77 25.53 7.22
CA ILE A 295 -0.77 24.59 6.11
C ILE A 295 0.09 25.19 5.01
N PRO A 296 1.20 24.54 4.61
CA PRO A 296 2.07 25.03 3.53
C PRO A 296 1.37 25.14 2.19
N GLU A 297 1.86 26.02 1.31
CA GLU A 297 1.30 26.15 -0.05
C GLU A 297 1.56 24.90 -0.90
N ALA A 298 2.64 24.17 -0.61
CA ALA A 298 3.07 22.99 -1.36
C ALA A 298 2.26 21.71 -1.07
N ILE A 299 1.24 21.75 -0.22
CA ILE A 299 0.44 20.57 0.13
C ILE A 299 -0.29 20.03 -1.12
N ASP A 300 -0.01 18.77 -1.45
CA ASP A 300 -0.58 17.99 -2.54
C ASP A 300 -1.54 16.88 -2.05
N SER A 301 -1.42 16.48 -0.78
CA SER A 301 -2.17 15.36 -0.22
C SER A 301 -2.38 15.54 1.28
N VAL A 302 -3.61 15.29 1.73
CA VAL A 302 -3.99 15.24 3.15
C VAL A 302 -4.75 13.91 3.37
N GLY A 303 -4.43 13.15 4.40
CA GLY A 303 -5.08 11.87 4.66
C GLY A 303 -6.36 12.04 5.47
N ASP A 304 -7.19 10.99 5.47
CA ASP A 304 -8.48 10.99 6.18
C ASP A 304 -8.34 11.45 7.62
N ASN A 305 -9.29 12.26 8.09
CA ASN A 305 -9.36 12.70 9.49
C ASN A 305 -8.08 13.36 10.02
N ALA A 306 -7.17 13.81 9.14
CA ALA A 306 -5.87 14.37 9.54
C ALA A 306 -5.99 15.48 10.58
N PHE A 307 -7.07 16.27 10.57
CA PHE A 307 -7.31 17.37 11.52
C PHE A 307 -8.58 17.20 12.36
N ALA A 308 -9.24 16.03 12.29
CA ALA A 308 -10.50 15.82 12.97
C ALA A 308 -10.34 15.97 14.49
N ASP A 309 -11.37 16.50 15.13
CA ASP A 309 -11.41 16.81 16.58
C ASP A 309 -10.37 17.84 17.08
N THR A 310 -9.81 18.68 16.22
CA THR A 310 -8.90 19.78 16.62
C THR A 310 -9.63 21.12 16.84
N PRO A 311 -9.24 21.95 17.83
CA PRO A 311 -9.71 23.34 17.94
C PRO A 311 -9.40 24.19 16.71
N TRP A 312 -8.26 23.95 16.04
CA TRP A 312 -7.87 24.62 14.81
C TRP A 312 -8.89 24.40 13.69
N LEU A 313 -9.23 23.14 13.37
CA LEU A 313 -10.22 22.83 12.35
C LEU A 313 -11.58 23.45 12.70
N LYS A 314 -12.00 23.36 13.97
CA LYS A 314 -13.23 23.99 14.45
C LYS A 314 -13.26 25.50 14.26
N ALA A 315 -12.12 26.18 14.42
CA ALA A 315 -12.02 27.62 14.18
C ALA A 315 -12.12 27.93 12.68
N MET A 316 -11.40 27.18 11.82
CA MET A 316 -11.44 27.37 10.37
C MET A 316 -12.86 27.19 9.79
N LEU A 317 -13.62 26.21 10.32
CA LEU A 317 -14.99 25.94 9.90
C LEU A 317 -16.03 26.95 10.42
N GLN A 318 -15.67 27.87 11.32
CA GLN A 318 -16.56 28.99 11.68
C GLN A 318 -16.64 30.04 10.58
N ASP A 319 -15.55 30.22 9.83
CA ASP A 319 -15.44 31.25 8.80
C ASP A 319 -15.96 30.77 7.44
N THR A 320 -15.87 29.46 7.17
CA THR A 320 -16.36 28.85 5.94
C THR A 320 -16.89 27.43 6.18
N PRO A 321 -18.04 27.04 5.59
CA PRO A 321 -18.53 25.68 5.67
C PRO A 321 -17.68 24.68 4.87
N LEU A 322 -16.85 25.17 3.93
CA LEU A 322 -15.95 24.39 3.08
C LEU A 322 -14.51 24.90 3.23
N LEU A 323 -13.61 24.02 3.66
CA LEU A 323 -12.20 24.31 3.81
C LEU A 323 -11.44 23.79 2.59
N VAL A 324 -10.81 24.72 1.87
CA VAL A 324 -10.04 24.45 0.65
C VAL A 324 -8.61 24.94 0.85
N PHE A 325 -7.63 24.08 0.55
CA PHE A 325 -6.21 24.43 0.53
C PHE A 325 -5.58 23.95 -0.76
N ASN A 326 -4.84 24.84 -1.43
CA ASN A 326 -4.17 24.54 -2.70
C ASN A 326 -5.07 23.81 -3.71
N ASN A 327 -6.30 24.31 -3.90
CA ASN A 327 -7.32 23.73 -4.77
C ASN A 327 -7.82 22.32 -4.35
N ILE A 328 -7.49 21.84 -3.15
CA ILE A 328 -8.01 20.59 -2.60
C ILE A 328 -9.07 20.93 -1.56
N LEU A 329 -10.28 20.38 -1.71
CA LEU A 329 -11.30 20.49 -0.67
C LEU A 329 -11.02 19.42 0.40
N ILE A 330 -10.66 19.87 1.61
CA ILE A 330 -10.21 18.99 2.69
C ILE A 330 -11.26 18.73 3.77
N ASP A 331 -12.22 19.65 3.95
CA ASP A 331 -13.31 19.48 4.93
C ASP A 331 -14.56 20.25 4.50
N GLY A 332 -15.69 19.58 4.52
CA GLY A 332 -17.04 20.12 4.34
C GLY A 332 -18.03 19.53 5.34
N THR A 333 -17.54 19.00 6.47
CA THR A 333 -18.35 18.30 7.49
C THR A 333 -19.35 19.22 8.20
N SER A 334 -19.12 20.54 8.16
CA SER A 334 -20.02 21.55 8.73
C SER A 334 -21.00 22.16 7.72
N ALA A 335 -20.87 21.82 6.43
CA ALA A 335 -21.75 22.30 5.37
C ALA A 335 -23.17 21.75 5.56
N LYS A 336 -24.18 22.48 5.06
CA LYS A 336 -25.60 22.13 5.21
C LYS A 336 -26.36 22.45 3.93
N GLY A 337 -27.40 21.66 3.65
CA GLY A 337 -28.28 21.86 2.50
C GLY A 337 -27.56 21.64 1.17
N ASP A 338 -27.82 22.53 0.22
CA ASP A 338 -27.22 22.46 -1.12
C ASP A 338 -25.82 23.08 -1.11
N VAL A 339 -24.83 22.27 -1.47
CA VAL A 339 -23.41 22.63 -1.46
C VAL A 339 -22.92 22.83 -2.88
N VAL A 340 -22.23 23.94 -3.11
CA VAL A 340 -21.48 24.18 -4.35
C VAL A 340 -20.01 24.20 -4.00
N VAL A 341 -19.26 23.22 -4.49
CA VAL A 341 -17.80 23.20 -4.32
C VAL A 341 -17.20 24.38 -5.10
N PRO A 342 -16.30 25.20 -4.51
CA PRO A 342 -15.79 26.40 -5.16
C PRO A 342 -15.04 26.12 -6.47
N ASP A 343 -15.17 27.03 -7.45
CA ASP A 343 -14.39 26.99 -8.69
C ASP A 343 -12.88 26.97 -8.39
N GLY A 344 -12.14 26.23 -9.21
CA GLY A 344 -10.69 26.08 -9.08
C GLY A 344 -10.26 24.89 -8.23
N VAL A 345 -11.18 24.24 -7.49
CA VAL A 345 -10.90 22.96 -6.82
C VAL A 345 -10.57 21.88 -7.85
N THR A 346 -9.48 21.13 -7.63
CA THR A 346 -8.97 20.08 -8.51
C THR A 346 -9.20 18.67 -7.95
N SER A 347 -9.41 18.52 -6.64
CA SER A 347 -9.73 17.24 -6.01
C SER A 347 -10.53 17.42 -4.71
N ILE A 348 -11.32 16.41 -4.37
CA ILE A 348 -12.01 16.30 -3.08
C ILE A 348 -11.32 15.21 -2.27
N LEU A 349 -10.88 15.57 -1.06
CA LEU A 349 -10.13 14.67 -0.20
C LEU A 349 -10.97 13.51 0.32
N GLY A 350 -10.30 12.41 0.66
CA GLY A 350 -10.90 11.34 1.44
C GLY A 350 -11.50 11.86 2.75
N SER A 351 -12.66 11.30 3.10
CA SER A 351 -13.48 11.71 4.25
C SER A 351 -13.94 13.18 4.33
N ALA A 352 -13.75 14.01 3.30
CA ALA A 352 -14.01 15.46 3.37
C ALA A 352 -15.42 15.85 3.87
N PHE A 353 -16.44 15.09 3.52
CA PHE A 353 -17.83 15.25 3.96
C PHE A 353 -18.33 14.05 4.78
N LYS A 354 -17.47 13.13 5.19
CA LYS A 354 -17.87 11.90 5.90
C LYS A 354 -18.75 12.22 7.11
N LEU A 355 -19.84 11.45 7.27
CA LEU A 355 -20.86 11.62 8.31
C LEU A 355 -21.64 12.95 8.26
N ASN A 356 -21.57 13.72 7.17
CA ASN A 356 -22.39 14.92 7.03
C ASN A 356 -23.85 14.57 6.69
N GLU A 357 -24.69 14.49 7.72
CA GLU A 357 -26.12 14.20 7.59
C GLU A 357 -26.97 15.41 7.16
N ASP A 358 -26.39 16.60 7.06
CA ASP A 358 -27.10 17.86 6.79
C ASP A 358 -27.07 18.28 5.31
N ILE A 359 -26.16 17.73 4.49
CA ILE A 359 -26.09 18.06 3.05
C ILE A 359 -27.13 17.28 2.25
N THR A 360 -27.78 17.96 1.31
CA THR A 360 -28.87 17.40 0.48
C THR A 360 -28.49 17.28 -0.98
N SER A 361 -27.65 18.19 -1.49
CA SER A 361 -27.10 18.11 -2.83
C SER A 361 -25.68 18.67 -2.90
N VAL A 362 -24.87 18.19 -3.83
CA VAL A 362 -23.50 18.68 -4.05
C VAL A 362 -23.27 18.93 -5.54
N VAL A 363 -22.83 20.13 -5.89
CA VAL A 363 -22.34 20.47 -7.24
C VAL A 363 -20.82 20.51 -7.21
N ILE A 364 -20.19 19.58 -7.93
CA ILE A 364 -18.74 19.51 -8.08
C ILE A 364 -18.35 20.22 -9.40
N PRO A 365 -17.48 21.25 -9.37
CA PRO A 365 -17.18 22.06 -10.54
C PRO A 365 -16.25 21.34 -11.52
N GLU A 366 -16.26 21.82 -12.77
CA GLU A 366 -15.27 21.41 -13.77
C GLU A 366 -13.85 21.72 -13.30
N GLY A 367 -12.92 20.80 -13.55
CA GLY A 367 -11.54 20.84 -13.07
C GLY A 367 -11.26 19.82 -11.96
N VAL A 368 -12.28 19.34 -11.24
CA VAL A 368 -12.11 18.25 -10.27
C VAL A 368 -11.84 16.94 -11.02
N THR A 369 -10.72 16.29 -10.71
CA THR A 369 -10.28 15.04 -11.36
C THR A 369 -10.44 13.81 -10.48
N SER A 370 -10.51 13.96 -9.16
CA SER A 370 -10.67 12.85 -8.21
C SER A 370 -11.56 13.17 -7.01
N ILE A 371 -12.26 12.14 -6.52
CA ILE A 371 -13.00 12.13 -5.26
C ILE A 371 -12.43 10.99 -4.40
N GLY A 372 -11.85 11.36 -3.26
CA GLY A 372 -11.09 10.44 -2.41
C GLY A 372 -11.93 9.44 -1.60
N GLU A 373 -11.22 8.49 -0.97
CA GLU A 373 -11.79 7.41 -0.18
C GLU A 373 -12.76 7.94 0.90
N GLU A 374 -13.95 7.35 0.99
CA GLU A 374 -14.98 7.75 1.97
C GLU A 374 -15.44 9.23 1.93
N ALA A 375 -15.12 10.01 0.88
CA ALA A 375 -15.35 11.46 0.82
C ALA A 375 -16.76 11.90 1.27
N PHE A 376 -17.81 11.18 0.87
CA PHE A 376 -19.21 11.40 1.22
C PHE A 376 -19.83 10.20 1.97
N GLN A 377 -19.00 9.34 2.56
CA GLN A 377 -19.50 8.17 3.30
C GLN A 377 -20.44 8.61 4.43
N ASN A 378 -21.59 7.94 4.54
CA ASN A 378 -22.64 8.23 5.51
C ASN A 378 -23.22 9.66 5.43
N CYS A 379 -23.17 10.31 4.26
CA CYS A 379 -23.98 11.51 4.01
C CYS A 379 -25.43 11.09 3.74
N THR A 380 -26.14 10.68 4.80
CA THR A 380 -27.43 9.97 4.69
C THR A 380 -28.57 10.81 4.12
N SER A 381 -28.42 12.14 4.03
CA SER A 381 -29.37 13.06 3.40
C SER A 381 -28.98 13.46 1.97
N LEU A 382 -27.79 13.09 1.49
CA LEU A 382 -27.28 13.46 0.17
C LEU A 382 -28.06 12.71 -0.92
N ALA A 383 -28.95 13.43 -1.62
CA ALA A 383 -29.89 12.85 -2.57
C ALA A 383 -29.52 13.09 -4.04
N SER A 384 -28.67 14.07 -4.32
CA SER A 384 -28.21 14.42 -5.67
C SER A 384 -26.76 14.89 -5.66
N VAL A 385 -25.98 14.44 -6.65
CA VAL A 385 -24.62 14.90 -6.90
C VAL A 385 -24.45 15.21 -8.38
N SER A 386 -23.91 16.39 -8.69
CA SER A 386 -23.53 16.76 -10.06
C SER A 386 -22.03 16.56 -10.22
N LEU A 387 -21.64 15.54 -11.00
CA LEU A 387 -20.25 15.20 -11.31
C LEU A 387 -19.76 15.93 -12.56
N PRO A 388 -18.52 16.45 -12.60
CA PRO A 388 -17.98 17.17 -13.75
C PRO A 388 -17.44 16.23 -14.83
N ASN A 389 -17.32 16.72 -16.06
CA ASN A 389 -16.74 15.93 -17.17
C ASN A 389 -15.22 15.78 -17.09
N SER A 390 -14.57 16.48 -16.16
CA SER A 390 -13.16 16.29 -15.83
C SER A 390 -12.88 15.14 -14.85
N LEU A 391 -13.91 14.58 -14.21
CA LEU A 391 -13.74 13.58 -13.17
C LEU A 391 -13.19 12.27 -13.75
N GLU A 392 -12.08 11.78 -13.19
CA GLU A 392 -11.41 10.56 -13.65
C GLU A 392 -11.51 9.41 -12.64
N ILE A 393 -11.45 9.70 -11.33
CA ILE A 393 -11.35 8.69 -10.27
C ILE A 393 -12.38 8.95 -9.16
N ILE A 394 -13.11 7.90 -8.78
CA ILE A 394 -13.95 7.85 -7.59
C ILE A 394 -13.42 6.71 -6.73
N GLU A 395 -12.81 7.01 -5.58
CA GLU A 395 -12.14 6.00 -4.75
C GLU A 395 -13.12 5.16 -3.90
N ALA A 396 -12.56 4.20 -3.15
CA ALA A 396 -13.32 3.26 -2.34
C ALA A 396 -14.26 3.96 -1.35
N ASN A 397 -15.46 3.41 -1.16
CA ASN A 397 -16.47 3.93 -0.24
C ASN A 397 -16.89 5.41 -0.43
N ALA A 398 -16.50 6.09 -1.50
CA ALA A 398 -16.63 7.55 -1.64
C ALA A 398 -18.06 8.07 -1.42
N PHE A 399 -19.09 7.35 -1.84
CA PHE A 399 -20.51 7.69 -1.67
C PHE A 399 -21.29 6.61 -0.90
N ALA A 400 -20.58 5.80 -0.11
CA ALA A 400 -21.19 4.71 0.65
C ALA A 400 -22.25 5.23 1.65
N ASN A 401 -23.39 4.56 1.75
CA ASN A 401 -24.52 4.91 2.63
C ASN A 401 -25.11 6.31 2.40
N THR A 402 -25.17 6.77 1.15
CA THR A 402 -25.84 8.01 0.77
C THR A 402 -27.29 7.77 0.31
N ALA A 403 -28.07 8.84 0.20
CA ALA A 403 -29.47 8.81 -0.25
C ALA A 403 -29.64 9.11 -1.74
N LEU A 404 -28.58 8.96 -2.54
CA LEU A 404 -28.60 9.30 -3.97
C LEU A 404 -29.78 8.65 -4.68
N THR A 405 -30.51 9.46 -5.44
CA THR A 405 -31.70 9.04 -6.20
C THR A 405 -31.44 8.93 -7.70
N GLU A 406 -30.36 9.57 -8.16
CA GLU A 406 -29.88 9.56 -9.53
C GLU A 406 -28.35 9.60 -9.53
N LEU A 407 -27.74 9.01 -10.56
CA LEU A 407 -26.30 9.03 -10.80
C LEU A 407 -26.02 8.90 -12.30
N ASP A 408 -25.51 9.96 -12.93
CA ASP A 408 -24.93 9.90 -14.27
C ASP A 408 -23.39 9.92 -14.12
N LEU A 409 -22.75 8.79 -14.42
CA LEU A 409 -21.29 8.72 -14.38
C LEU A 409 -20.71 9.33 -15.67
N PRO A 410 -19.87 10.38 -15.56
CA PRO A 410 -19.21 10.97 -16.72
C PRO A 410 -18.37 9.93 -17.48
N LYS A 411 -18.32 10.05 -18.81
CA LYS A 411 -17.51 9.15 -19.65
C LYS A 411 -16.01 9.21 -19.33
N SER A 412 -15.55 10.31 -18.74
CA SER A 412 -14.17 10.53 -18.32
C SER A 412 -13.74 9.66 -17.14
N VAL A 413 -14.69 9.15 -16.34
CA VAL A 413 -14.38 8.31 -15.17
C VAL A 413 -13.73 7.02 -15.65
N LYS A 414 -12.50 6.78 -15.21
CA LYS A 414 -11.66 5.62 -15.54
C LYS A 414 -11.77 4.54 -14.46
N GLU A 415 -12.05 4.94 -13.23
CA GLU A 415 -12.08 4.06 -12.07
C GLU A 415 -13.17 4.44 -11.07
N VAL A 416 -13.89 3.43 -10.60
CA VAL A 416 -14.80 3.47 -9.45
C VAL A 416 -14.32 2.39 -8.47
N GLY A 417 -13.86 2.79 -7.29
CA GLY A 417 -13.26 1.89 -6.30
C GLY A 417 -14.27 0.98 -5.58
N ASP A 418 -13.72 0.10 -4.76
CA ASP A 418 -14.49 -0.89 -3.98
C ASP A 418 -15.56 -0.22 -3.13
N ALA A 419 -16.77 -0.78 -3.16
CA ALA A 419 -17.90 -0.31 -2.37
C ALA A 419 -18.24 1.21 -2.53
N ALA A 420 -17.78 1.88 -3.60
CA ALA A 420 -17.90 3.33 -3.77
C ALA A 420 -19.31 3.87 -3.59
N PHE A 421 -20.34 3.14 -4.03
CA PHE A 421 -21.75 3.47 -3.90
C PHE A 421 -22.52 2.40 -3.09
N ILE A 422 -21.84 1.64 -2.22
CA ILE A 422 -22.52 0.62 -1.39
C ILE A 422 -23.61 1.27 -0.54
N ASN A 423 -24.74 0.60 -0.37
CA ASN A 423 -25.90 1.09 0.38
C ASN A 423 -26.55 2.38 -0.15
N CYS A 424 -26.32 2.77 -1.41
CA CYS A 424 -27.12 3.81 -2.10
C CYS A 424 -28.50 3.25 -2.49
N LYS A 425 -29.30 2.84 -1.51
CA LYS A 425 -30.54 2.05 -1.68
C LYS A 425 -31.65 2.75 -2.46
N GLN A 426 -31.53 4.06 -2.70
CA GLN A 426 -32.50 4.87 -3.45
C GLN A 426 -32.14 5.01 -4.93
N LEU A 427 -30.95 4.58 -5.36
CA LEU A 427 -30.57 4.56 -6.77
C LEU A 427 -31.35 3.44 -7.49
N PRO A 428 -32.22 3.75 -8.47
CA PRO A 428 -32.93 2.73 -9.23
C PRO A 428 -32.09 2.18 -10.38
N GLU A 429 -31.19 2.99 -10.91
CA GLU A 429 -30.33 2.65 -12.04
C GLU A 429 -29.04 3.47 -12.02
N VAL A 430 -28.03 2.98 -12.72
CA VAL A 430 -26.81 3.74 -13.03
C VAL A 430 -26.55 3.69 -14.53
N THR A 431 -26.10 4.80 -15.12
CA THR A 431 -25.66 4.83 -16.53
C THR A 431 -24.15 4.92 -16.62
N ILE A 432 -23.54 3.91 -17.24
CA ILE A 432 -22.08 3.80 -17.43
C ILE A 432 -21.76 3.84 -18.92
N LYS A 433 -21.18 4.96 -19.36
CA LYS A 433 -20.81 5.22 -20.78
C LYS A 433 -19.35 4.88 -21.11
N ASN A 434 -18.50 4.64 -20.11
CA ASN A 434 -17.14 4.18 -20.34
C ASN A 434 -17.12 2.65 -20.47
N LYS A 435 -16.73 2.14 -21.64
CA LYS A 435 -16.70 0.70 -21.94
C LYS A 435 -15.63 -0.05 -21.13
N ASN A 436 -14.56 0.65 -20.74
CA ASN A 436 -13.38 0.09 -20.09
C ASN A 436 -13.25 0.58 -18.63
N LEU A 437 -14.38 0.93 -18.00
CA LEU A 437 -14.39 1.39 -16.62
C LEU A 437 -13.82 0.28 -15.70
N ILE A 438 -12.86 0.62 -14.85
CA ILE A 438 -12.46 -0.26 -13.74
C ILE A 438 -13.50 -0.09 -12.64
N ILE A 439 -14.17 -1.19 -12.27
CA ILE A 439 -15.24 -1.21 -11.26
C ILE A 439 -14.79 -2.13 -10.14
N GLY A 440 -14.60 -1.56 -8.96
CA GLY A 440 -14.22 -2.27 -7.74
C GLY A 440 -15.31 -3.21 -7.23
N ASP A 441 -14.91 -4.08 -6.31
CA ASP A 441 -15.78 -5.08 -5.72
C ASP A 441 -16.96 -4.38 -5.03
N GLU A 442 -18.18 -4.89 -5.29
CA GLU A 442 -19.41 -4.43 -4.63
C GLU A 442 -19.67 -2.92 -4.76
N ALA A 443 -19.11 -2.24 -5.78
CA ALA A 443 -19.24 -0.81 -6.01
C ALA A 443 -20.67 -0.28 -5.89
N PHE A 444 -21.68 -1.04 -6.32
CA PHE A 444 -23.12 -0.68 -6.22
C PHE A 444 -23.91 -1.62 -5.27
N GLY A 445 -23.23 -2.30 -4.34
CA GLY A 445 -23.78 -3.27 -3.39
C GLY A 445 -24.75 -2.70 -2.34
N TRP A 446 -25.33 -3.55 -1.50
CA TRP A 446 -25.93 -3.16 -0.22
C TRP A 446 -25.61 -4.16 0.86
N THR A 447 -25.63 -3.71 2.10
CA THR A 447 -25.46 -4.55 3.26
C THR A 447 -26.75 -4.71 4.05
N SER A 448 -26.94 -5.90 4.60
CA SER A 448 -27.96 -6.21 5.60
C SER A 448 -27.31 -6.65 6.89
N THR A 449 -27.81 -6.14 8.01
CA THR A 449 -27.37 -6.58 9.34
C THR A 449 -28.38 -7.58 9.89
N PHE A 450 -27.94 -8.80 10.16
CA PHE A 450 -28.72 -9.80 10.87
C PHE A 450 -28.21 -9.94 12.31
N THR A 451 -29.04 -9.64 13.30
CA THR A 451 -28.69 -9.89 14.70
C THR A 451 -29.14 -11.30 15.10
N ALA A 452 -28.17 -12.21 15.27
CA ALA A 452 -28.43 -13.52 15.83
C ALA A 452 -28.50 -13.41 17.37
N ASN A 453 -29.68 -13.70 17.94
CA ASN A 453 -29.90 -13.84 19.38
C ASN A 453 -29.48 -12.63 20.26
N GLY A 454 -29.44 -11.42 19.71
CA GLY A 454 -29.22 -10.19 20.48
C GLY A 454 -27.77 -9.93 20.94
N GLN A 455 -26.79 -10.72 20.50
CA GLN A 455 -25.37 -10.53 20.87
C GLN A 455 -24.42 -10.35 19.69
N TYR A 456 -24.74 -10.86 18.49
CA TYR A 456 -23.87 -10.77 17.32
C TYR A 456 -24.65 -10.25 16.12
N SER A 457 -24.12 -9.21 15.46
CA SER A 457 -24.61 -8.69 14.18
C SER A 457 -23.70 -9.19 13.06
N TYR A 458 -24.27 -9.94 12.12
CA TYR A 458 -23.61 -10.33 10.88
C TYR A 458 -23.94 -9.30 9.81
N ILE A 459 -22.92 -8.80 9.13
CA ILE A 459 -23.09 -7.99 7.92
C ILE A 459 -23.06 -8.95 6.75
N PHE A 460 -24.17 -9.06 6.03
CA PHE A 460 -24.23 -9.72 4.73
C PHE A 460 -24.14 -8.66 3.66
N ILE A 461 -23.21 -8.84 2.74
CA ILE A 461 -23.15 -8.02 1.54
C ILE A 461 -24.00 -8.72 0.48
N HIS A 462 -24.87 -7.95 -0.14
CA HIS A 462 -25.85 -8.39 -1.11
C HIS A 462 -25.71 -7.56 -2.38
N ASN A 463 -26.02 -8.21 -3.49
CA ASN A 463 -26.15 -7.55 -4.78
C ASN A 463 -27.40 -6.65 -4.74
N PRO A 464 -27.38 -5.44 -5.33
CA PRO A 464 -28.50 -4.50 -5.35
C PRO A 464 -29.85 -5.19 -5.52
N ILE A 465 -30.89 -4.63 -4.88
CA ILE A 465 -32.30 -5.10 -4.96
C ILE A 465 -32.60 -5.52 -6.39
N ASP A 466 -33.37 -6.61 -6.61
CA ASP A 466 -33.75 -7.15 -7.93
C ASP A 466 -34.23 -6.11 -8.97
N THR A 467 -34.52 -4.88 -8.54
CA THR A 467 -34.96 -3.73 -9.33
C THR A 467 -33.84 -2.80 -9.82
N PHE A 468 -32.59 -2.96 -9.39
CA PHE A 468 -31.49 -2.09 -9.83
C PHE A 468 -31.06 -2.42 -11.25
N VAL A 469 -30.94 -1.38 -12.09
CA VAL A 469 -30.59 -1.52 -13.51
C VAL A 469 -29.24 -0.88 -13.82
N VAL A 470 -28.36 -1.63 -14.48
CA VAL A 470 -27.12 -1.10 -15.05
C VAL A 470 -27.36 -0.78 -16.53
N ASN A 471 -27.39 0.51 -16.88
CA ASN A 471 -27.42 0.97 -18.26
C ASN A 471 -25.99 1.06 -18.81
N CYS A 472 -25.58 0.12 -19.67
CA CYS A 472 -24.21 0.00 -20.16
C CYS A 472 -24.14 -0.48 -21.62
N TYR A 473 -22.94 -0.59 -22.17
CA TYR A 473 -22.74 -1.25 -23.46
C TYR A 473 -22.54 -2.76 -23.27
N GLU A 474 -23.09 -3.59 -24.17
CA GLU A 474 -22.85 -5.04 -24.15
C GLU A 474 -21.35 -5.36 -24.32
N GLY A 475 -20.84 -6.31 -23.53
CA GLY A 475 -19.41 -6.65 -23.48
C GLY A 475 -18.51 -5.61 -22.83
N SER A 476 -19.04 -4.53 -22.26
CA SER A 476 -18.25 -3.59 -21.44
C SER A 476 -17.92 -4.15 -20.06
N SER A 477 -16.97 -3.55 -19.36
CA SER A 477 -16.69 -3.88 -17.95
C SER A 477 -17.94 -3.80 -17.07
N ALA A 478 -18.83 -2.84 -17.34
CA ALA A 478 -20.09 -2.69 -16.62
C ALA A 478 -21.11 -3.81 -16.92
N ASP A 479 -21.08 -4.38 -18.12
CA ASP A 479 -21.88 -5.56 -18.47
C ASP A 479 -21.34 -6.81 -17.77
N THR A 480 -20.01 -6.99 -17.73
CA THR A 480 -19.36 -8.06 -16.95
C THR A 480 -19.71 -7.95 -15.47
N TYR A 481 -19.54 -6.76 -14.87
CA TYR A 481 -19.92 -6.49 -13.49
C TYR A 481 -21.39 -6.85 -13.23
N ALA A 482 -22.29 -6.38 -14.09
CA ALA A 482 -23.71 -6.69 -13.93
C ALA A 482 -24.00 -8.21 -14.00
N LYS A 483 -23.30 -8.95 -14.87
CA LYS A 483 -23.43 -10.42 -14.97
C LYS A 483 -22.91 -11.14 -13.74
N ASP A 484 -21.74 -10.76 -13.24
CA ASP A 484 -21.10 -11.37 -12.06
C ASP A 484 -21.98 -11.21 -10.82
N PHE A 485 -22.63 -10.05 -10.69
CA PHE A 485 -23.54 -9.75 -9.60
C PHE A 485 -25.03 -10.03 -9.92
N GLN A 486 -25.34 -10.66 -11.05
CA GLN A 486 -26.71 -11.03 -11.47
C GLN A 486 -27.71 -9.84 -11.50
N LEU A 487 -27.23 -8.66 -11.91
CA LEU A 487 -28.00 -7.42 -11.99
C LEU A 487 -28.77 -7.33 -13.32
N GLN A 488 -29.86 -6.55 -13.32
CA GLN A 488 -30.55 -6.24 -14.56
C GLN A 488 -29.70 -5.31 -15.42
N THR A 489 -29.56 -5.62 -16.70
CA THR A 489 -28.89 -4.75 -17.66
C THR A 489 -29.88 -4.17 -18.66
N LYS A 490 -29.61 -2.93 -19.06
CA LYS A 490 -30.25 -2.31 -20.23
C LYS A 490 -29.15 -1.77 -21.13
N TYR A 491 -29.09 -2.27 -22.35
CA TYR A 491 -28.02 -1.89 -23.25
C TYR A 491 -28.27 -0.52 -23.90
N LEU A 492 -27.24 0.32 -23.87
CA LEU A 492 -27.19 1.59 -24.59
C LEU A 492 -27.04 1.32 -26.10
N GLU A 493 -27.65 2.16 -26.93
CA GLU A 493 -27.48 2.10 -28.39
C GLU A 493 -25.98 2.28 -28.76
N GLY A 494 -25.45 1.38 -29.59
CA GLY A 494 -24.00 1.29 -29.90
C GLY A 494 -23.20 0.32 -29.02
N GLY A 495 -23.91 -0.59 -28.34
CA GLY A 495 -23.39 -1.47 -27.30
C GLY A 495 -22.88 -2.83 -27.70
N THR A 496 -23.05 -3.34 -28.92
CA THR A 496 -22.39 -4.59 -29.31
C THR A 496 -21.03 -4.27 -29.95
N GLY A 497 -20.01 -5.01 -29.56
CA GLY A 497 -18.83 -5.24 -30.40
C GLY A 497 -19.14 -6.03 -31.69
N GLU A 498 -20.41 -6.15 -32.12
CA GLU A 498 -20.85 -6.92 -33.29
C GLU A 498 -21.90 -6.20 -34.18
N ASP A 499 -22.23 -4.93 -33.94
CA ASP A 499 -22.94 -4.11 -34.94
C ASP A 499 -22.14 -2.83 -35.20
N ARG A 500 -21.01 -2.99 -35.90
CA ARG A 500 -20.39 -1.87 -36.62
C ARG A 500 -20.79 -2.00 -38.08
N ASP A 501 -21.55 -1.03 -38.59
CA ASP A 501 -21.79 -0.91 -40.04
C ASP A 501 -20.49 -0.62 -40.82
N TRP A 502 -19.40 -0.28 -40.13
CA TRP A 502 -18.11 0.04 -40.73
C TRP A 502 -17.05 -1.04 -40.41
N GLY A 503 -16.14 -1.26 -41.34
CA GLY A 503 -15.03 -2.20 -41.24
C GLY A 503 -15.35 -3.68 -41.48
N ASP A 504 -16.61 -4.09 -41.59
CA ASP A 504 -16.96 -5.47 -42.02
C ASP A 504 -16.80 -5.58 -43.55
N MET A 505 -15.77 -6.32 -43.97
CA MET A 505 -15.40 -6.44 -45.38
C MET A 505 -15.93 -7.73 -46.01
N ASN A 506 -16.33 -8.70 -45.18
CA ASN A 506 -16.73 -10.03 -45.63
C ASN A 506 -18.24 -10.31 -45.47
N GLY A 507 -18.96 -9.45 -44.74
CA GLY A 507 -20.40 -9.49 -44.56
C GLY A 507 -20.89 -10.43 -43.45
N ASP A 508 -20.00 -10.88 -42.58
CA ASP A 508 -20.33 -11.74 -41.43
C ASP A 508 -20.71 -10.94 -40.17
N LYS A 509 -20.77 -9.61 -40.28
CA LYS A 509 -21.07 -8.65 -39.21
C LYS A 509 -20.04 -8.62 -38.08
N LYS A 510 -18.81 -9.10 -38.34
CA LYS A 510 -17.74 -9.08 -37.35
C LYS A 510 -16.56 -8.29 -37.90
N LEU A 511 -16.00 -7.41 -37.09
CA LEU A 511 -14.72 -6.76 -37.41
C LEU A 511 -13.58 -7.65 -36.90
N THR A 512 -12.91 -8.35 -37.82
CA THR A 512 -11.80 -9.27 -37.50
C THR A 512 -10.52 -8.89 -38.24
N ILE A 513 -9.43 -9.60 -37.95
CA ILE A 513 -8.19 -9.46 -38.71
C ILE A 513 -8.38 -9.84 -40.20
N VAL A 514 -9.36 -10.68 -40.53
CA VAL A 514 -9.67 -11.05 -41.92
C VAL A 514 -10.15 -9.82 -42.71
N ASP A 515 -10.94 -8.97 -42.09
CA ASP A 515 -11.46 -7.75 -42.70
C ASP A 515 -10.35 -6.72 -42.95
N VAL A 516 -9.44 -6.57 -41.98
CA VAL A 516 -8.23 -5.74 -42.14
C VAL A 516 -7.37 -6.25 -43.30
N ILE A 517 -7.23 -7.57 -43.46
CA ILE A 517 -6.49 -8.17 -44.57
C ILE A 517 -7.19 -7.88 -45.92
N MET A 518 -8.51 -7.99 -45.97
CA MET A 518 -9.29 -7.71 -47.18
C MET A 518 -9.17 -6.25 -47.62
N LEU A 519 -9.23 -5.31 -46.68
CA LEU A 519 -9.02 -3.90 -46.97
C LEU A 519 -7.59 -3.63 -47.47
N ASN A 520 -6.58 -4.20 -46.82
CA ASN A 520 -5.19 -4.08 -47.26
C ASN A 520 -4.95 -4.64 -48.67
N GLN A 521 -5.62 -5.75 -49.04
CA GLN A 521 -5.53 -6.28 -50.39
C GLN A 521 -6.19 -5.34 -51.42
N ASN A 522 -7.28 -4.66 -51.06
CA ASN A 522 -7.85 -3.63 -51.92
C ASN A 522 -6.89 -2.45 -52.12
N ILE A 523 -6.32 -1.92 -51.03
CA ILE A 523 -5.41 -0.77 -51.06
C ILE A 523 -4.12 -1.10 -51.85
N MET A 524 -3.51 -2.25 -51.57
CA MET A 524 -2.18 -2.58 -52.10
C MET A 524 -2.19 -3.07 -53.55
N VAL A 525 -3.19 -3.87 -53.92
CA VAL A 525 -3.22 -4.55 -55.22
C VAL A 525 -4.54 -4.40 -55.98
N GLY A 526 -5.45 -3.56 -55.49
CA GLY A 526 -6.73 -3.28 -56.16
C GLY A 526 -7.69 -4.48 -56.15
N ALA A 527 -7.60 -5.36 -55.15
CA ALA A 527 -8.50 -6.50 -55.03
C ALA A 527 -9.97 -6.02 -54.98
N PRO A 528 -10.89 -6.63 -55.75
CA PRO A 528 -12.26 -6.13 -55.85
C PRO A 528 -13.03 -6.30 -54.55
N LEU A 529 -13.69 -5.22 -54.11
CA LEU A 529 -14.62 -5.20 -52.98
C LEU A 529 -16.08 -5.23 -53.48
N THR A 530 -16.96 -5.84 -52.70
CA THR A 530 -18.41 -5.73 -52.90
C THR A 530 -18.86 -4.29 -52.67
N ASP A 531 -20.02 -3.91 -53.19
CA ASP A 531 -20.53 -2.54 -52.98
C ASP A 531 -20.88 -2.26 -51.52
N GLU A 532 -21.16 -3.30 -50.74
CA GLU A 532 -21.33 -3.18 -49.29
C GLU A 532 -19.98 -2.98 -48.59
N ALA A 533 -18.98 -3.80 -48.91
CA ALA A 533 -17.63 -3.64 -48.37
C ALA A 533 -17.01 -2.27 -48.68
N LYS A 534 -17.32 -1.65 -49.83
CA LYS A 534 -16.86 -0.29 -50.15
C LYS A 534 -17.48 0.79 -49.25
N LYS A 535 -18.73 0.63 -48.80
CA LYS A 535 -19.35 1.56 -47.85
C LYS A 535 -18.71 1.42 -46.47
N ASN A 536 -18.33 0.21 -46.13
CA ASN A 536 -17.79 -0.12 -44.82
C ASN A 536 -16.29 0.19 -44.72
N ALA A 537 -15.60 0.30 -45.86
CA ALA A 537 -14.15 0.47 -45.94
C ALA A 537 -13.64 1.89 -45.61
N ASP A 538 -14.48 2.92 -45.76
CA ASP A 538 -14.14 4.32 -45.39
C ASP A 538 -14.51 4.55 -43.92
N VAL A 539 -13.58 4.19 -43.04
CA VAL A 539 -13.78 4.13 -41.59
C VAL A 539 -13.68 5.50 -40.94
N ASP A 540 -12.82 6.37 -41.47
CA ASP A 540 -12.71 7.74 -40.98
C ASP A 540 -13.68 8.73 -41.65
N GLN A 541 -14.50 8.25 -42.60
CA GLN A 541 -15.53 8.98 -43.34
C GLN A 541 -14.98 10.17 -44.14
N ASN A 542 -13.73 10.09 -44.58
CA ASN A 542 -13.08 11.16 -45.33
C ASN A 542 -13.39 11.12 -46.85
N GLY A 543 -14.13 10.10 -47.30
CA GLY A 543 -14.50 9.89 -48.69
C GLY A 543 -13.45 9.14 -49.51
N LYS A 544 -12.41 8.60 -48.86
CA LYS A 544 -11.35 7.79 -49.47
C LYS A 544 -11.25 6.46 -48.73
N ILE A 545 -10.63 5.50 -49.40
CA ILE A 545 -10.33 4.18 -48.84
C ILE A 545 -8.81 4.04 -48.92
N ASP A 546 -8.13 4.27 -47.80
CA ASP A 546 -6.66 4.34 -47.75
C ASP A 546 -6.06 3.70 -46.49
N GLU A 547 -4.73 3.83 -46.31
CA GLU A 547 -4.02 3.17 -45.20
C GLU A 547 -4.50 3.64 -43.82
N THR A 548 -5.10 4.83 -43.73
CA THR A 548 -5.67 5.38 -42.50
C THR A 548 -6.85 4.52 -42.03
N ASP A 549 -7.72 4.11 -42.96
CA ASP A 549 -8.86 3.23 -42.68
C ASP A 549 -8.38 1.88 -42.18
N SER A 550 -7.39 1.29 -42.86
CA SER A 550 -6.81 0.02 -42.43
C SER A 550 -6.17 0.11 -41.06
N LEU A 551 -5.50 1.22 -40.73
CA LEU A 551 -4.87 1.42 -39.43
C LEU A 551 -5.93 1.56 -38.33
N ASN A 552 -7.03 2.26 -38.61
CA ASN A 552 -8.14 2.42 -37.67
C ASN A 552 -8.87 1.10 -37.43
N MET A 553 -9.08 0.30 -38.48
CA MET A 553 -9.60 -1.07 -38.34
C MET A 553 -8.64 -1.95 -37.52
N LEU A 554 -7.32 -1.87 -37.76
CA LEU A 554 -6.35 -2.67 -37.03
C LEU A 554 -6.30 -2.29 -35.55
N LYS A 555 -6.35 -1.00 -35.20
CA LYS A 555 -6.44 -0.54 -33.81
C LYS A 555 -7.68 -1.09 -33.12
N ALA A 556 -8.83 -1.03 -33.78
CA ALA A 556 -10.07 -1.59 -33.27
C ALA A 556 -10.01 -3.11 -33.07
N VAL A 557 -9.39 -3.86 -33.99
CA VAL A 557 -9.18 -5.31 -33.85
C VAL A 557 -8.21 -5.63 -32.71
N VAL A 558 -7.12 -4.86 -32.55
CA VAL A 558 -6.19 -5.01 -31.43
C VAL A 558 -6.88 -4.75 -30.11
N GLU A 559 -7.67 -3.68 -30.00
CA GLU A 559 -8.48 -3.38 -28.81
C GLU A 559 -9.43 -4.53 -28.44
N ILE A 560 -10.05 -5.18 -29.43
CA ILE A 560 -10.91 -6.37 -29.21
C ILE A 560 -10.10 -7.57 -28.70
N ILE A 561 -8.86 -7.77 -29.18
CA ILE A 561 -8.02 -8.93 -28.84
C ILE A 561 -7.27 -8.74 -27.51
N THR A 562 -6.98 -7.49 -27.11
CA THR A 562 -6.26 -7.18 -25.87
C THR A 562 -7.14 -7.11 -24.62
N LEU A 563 -8.44 -7.39 -24.74
CA LEU A 563 -9.32 -7.55 -23.57
C LEU A 563 -8.85 -8.77 -22.74
N PRO A 564 -8.60 -8.62 -21.43
CA PRO A 564 -8.38 -9.76 -20.56
C PRO A 564 -9.61 -10.66 -20.59
N VAL A 565 -9.42 -11.97 -20.84
CA VAL A 565 -10.45 -13.01 -20.69
C VAL A 565 -10.65 -13.32 -19.22
#